data_AF-A0ABD3Y3E3-F1
#
_entry.id   AF-A0ABD3Y3E3-F1
#
_cell.length_a   1.000
_cell.length_b   1.000
_cell.length_c   1.000
_cell.angle_alpha   90.00
_cell.angle_beta   90.00
_cell.angle_gamma   90.00
#
_symmetry.space_group_name_H-M   'P 1'
#
loop_
_entity.id
_entity.type
_entity.pdbx_description
1 polymer ?
#
loop_
_entity_poly.entity_id
_entity_poly.type
_entity_poly.pdbx_seq_one_letter_code
_entity_poly.pdbx_strand_id
1 'polypeptide(L)'
;IDMNVSIKNKLTRVVGYWSKKEKQYTFLVTNLSIDEFTATEIGKLYRLRWQVELLFKECKSYNNLRGFQTSNATLQEALIYVSLIVTTLKRFLTGCIEKIFKTEMSTMTVAKTTGVWWIGILTAIIRKHRKGLLNAVNGAFDFLRKNAARAHPKRDRKTGVFQYGVEPNF
;
A
#
# COMPACT_ATOMS: atom_id res chain seq x y z
N ILE A 1 -2.73 24.27 -18.19
CA ILE A 1 -2.80 23.80 -19.59
C ILE A 1 -3.67 22.57 -19.61
N ASP A 2 -4.68 22.51 -20.46
CA ASP A 2 -5.52 21.33 -20.65
C ASP A 2 -5.99 21.34 -22.11
N MET A 3 -5.52 20.39 -22.92
CA MET A 3 -5.77 20.38 -24.36
C MET A 3 -5.63 18.98 -24.96
N ASN A 4 -6.35 18.74 -26.04
CA ASN A 4 -6.16 17.56 -26.88
C ASN A 4 -5.10 17.84 -27.95
N VAL A 5 -4.15 16.93 -28.08
CA VAL A 5 -3.04 16.99 -29.04
C VAL A 5 -2.95 15.67 -29.80
N SER A 6 -2.43 15.71 -31.02
CA SER A 6 -2.12 14.49 -31.77
C SER A 6 -0.68 14.06 -31.48
N ILE A 7 -0.51 12.91 -30.84
CA ILE A 7 0.81 12.29 -30.61
C ILE A 7 0.85 10.99 -31.42
N LYS A 8 1.76 10.89 -32.40
CA LYS A 8 1.86 9.72 -33.30
C LYS A 8 0.51 9.32 -33.92
N ASN A 9 -0.23 10.31 -34.43
CA ASN A 9 -1.58 10.17 -35.02
C ASN A 9 -2.66 9.64 -34.04
N LYS A 10 -2.43 9.71 -32.73
CA LYS A 10 -3.45 9.40 -31.71
C LYS A 10 -3.85 10.66 -30.97
N LEU A 11 -5.15 10.95 -30.98
CA LEU A 11 -5.72 12.02 -30.17
C LEU A 11 -5.49 11.69 -28.69
N THR A 12 -4.77 12.56 -28.00
CA THR A 12 -4.32 12.36 -26.62
C THR A 12 -4.49 13.66 -25.86
N ARG A 13 -4.91 13.59 -24.59
CA ARG A 13 -5.06 14.77 -23.75
C ARG A 13 -3.78 15.06 -22.98
N VAL A 14 -3.38 16.32 -22.92
CA VAL A 14 -2.25 16.81 -22.13
C VAL A 14 -2.74 17.79 -21.09
N VAL A 15 -2.47 17.47 -19.82
CA VAL A 15 -2.81 18.29 -18.66
C VAL A 15 -1.53 18.80 -18.00
N GLY A 16 -1.34 20.11 -17.99
CA GLY A 16 -0.23 20.79 -17.33
C GLY A 16 -0.70 21.58 -16.11
N TYR A 17 -0.10 21.32 -14.95
CA TYR A 17 -0.35 22.04 -13.70
C TYR A 17 0.95 22.39 -12.98
N TRP A 18 0.91 23.43 -12.14
CA TRP A 18 2.05 23.79 -11.28
C TRP A 18 2.13 22.87 -10.06
N SER A 19 3.23 22.11 -9.93
CA SER A 19 3.48 21.30 -8.75
C SER A 19 4.15 22.14 -7.67
N LYS A 20 3.42 22.46 -6.59
CA LYS A 20 3.99 23.18 -5.44
C LYS A 20 5.15 22.40 -4.78
N LYS A 21 5.11 21.06 -4.82
CA LYS A 21 6.13 20.20 -4.22
C LYS A 21 7.44 20.22 -5.01
N GLU A 22 7.33 20.08 -6.33
CA GLU A 22 8.50 20.00 -7.23
C GLU A 22 8.95 21.39 -7.70
N LYS A 23 8.20 22.45 -7.37
CA LYS A 23 8.42 23.85 -7.79
C LYS A 23 8.61 24.01 -9.30
N GLN A 24 7.86 23.22 -10.08
CA GLN A 24 7.91 23.23 -11.54
C GLN A 24 6.56 22.85 -12.14
N TYR A 25 6.35 23.17 -13.42
CA TYR A 25 5.22 22.65 -14.18
C TYR A 25 5.37 21.14 -14.39
N THR A 26 4.31 20.40 -14.09
CA THR A 26 4.20 18.97 -14.36
C THR A 26 3.17 18.77 -15.46
N PHE A 27 3.53 17.97 -16.45
CA PHE A 27 2.66 17.62 -17.58
C PHE A 27 2.30 16.14 -17.49
N LEU A 28 1.01 15.86 -17.62
CA LEU A 28 0.44 14.52 -17.66
C LEU A 28 -0.16 14.28 -19.03
N VAL A 29 0.13 13.11 -19.58
CA VAL A 29 -0.45 12.63 -20.83
C VAL A 29 -1.46 11.55 -20.47
N THR A 30 -2.70 11.68 -20.95
CA THR A 30 -3.79 10.77 -20.60
C THR A 30 -4.77 10.54 -21.75
N ASN A 31 -5.45 9.40 -21.71
CA ASN A 31 -6.59 9.07 -22.57
C ASN A 31 -7.94 9.38 -21.88
N LEU A 32 -7.94 9.92 -20.66
CA LEU A 32 -9.16 10.30 -19.95
C LEU A 32 -9.82 11.52 -20.63
N SER A 33 -11.11 11.38 -20.93
CA SER A 33 -11.88 12.38 -21.66
C SER A 33 -11.99 13.69 -20.89
N ILE A 34 -12.09 14.81 -21.61
CA ILE A 34 -12.27 16.14 -21.02
C ILE A 34 -13.66 16.31 -20.42
N ASP A 35 -14.64 15.59 -20.97
CA ASP A 35 -16.05 15.66 -20.56
C ASP A 35 -16.31 14.91 -19.24
N GLU A 36 -15.55 13.84 -18.94
CA GLU A 36 -15.73 13.05 -17.72
C GLU A 36 -14.74 13.42 -16.60
N PHE A 37 -13.53 13.88 -16.94
CA PHE A 37 -12.49 14.12 -15.96
C PHE A 37 -11.90 15.52 -16.09
N THR A 38 -11.94 16.27 -15.00
CA THR A 38 -11.27 17.57 -14.94
C THR A 38 -9.74 17.40 -14.80
N ALA A 39 -8.98 18.40 -15.24
CA ALA A 39 -7.53 18.46 -15.02
C ALA A 39 -7.14 18.25 -13.53
N THR A 40 -7.96 18.78 -12.61
CA THR A 40 -7.75 18.65 -11.17
C THR A 40 -7.92 17.21 -10.68
N GLU A 41 -8.91 16.49 -11.20
CA GLU A 41 -9.13 15.06 -10.89
C GLU A 41 -8.01 14.19 -11.44
N ILE A 42 -7.53 14.48 -12.65
CA ILE A 42 -6.36 13.79 -13.23
C ILE A 42 -5.12 14.01 -12.35
N GLY A 43 -4.87 15.24 -11.92
CA GLY A 43 -3.79 15.55 -10.98
C GLY A 43 -3.93 14.80 -9.65
N LYS A 44 -5.17 14.70 -9.12
CA LYS A 44 -5.49 13.92 -7.91
C LYS A 44 -5.20 12.43 -8.11
N LEU A 45 -5.65 11.84 -9.22
CA LEU A 45 -5.40 10.43 -9.58
C LEU A 45 -3.90 10.15 -9.71
N TYR A 46 -3.15 11.04 -10.37
CA TYR A 46 -1.71 10.87 -10.52
C TYR A 46 -0.96 10.86 -9.18
N ARG A 47 -1.49 11.52 -8.13
CA ARG A 47 -0.90 11.43 -6.78
C ARG A 47 -0.95 10.02 -6.20
N LEU A 48 -1.88 9.16 -6.64
CA LEU A 48 -1.93 7.75 -6.23
C LEU A 48 -0.72 6.94 -6.71
N ARG A 49 0.02 7.41 -7.72
CA ARG A 49 1.29 6.79 -8.16
C ARG A 49 2.27 6.59 -7.00
N TRP A 50 2.27 7.49 -6.00
CA TRP A 50 3.11 7.38 -4.81
C TRP A 50 2.79 6.13 -3.97
N GLN A 51 1.58 5.57 -4.06
CA GLN A 51 1.23 4.32 -3.37
C GLN A 51 2.04 3.14 -3.87
N VAL A 52 2.39 3.14 -5.15
CA VAL A 52 3.28 2.13 -5.73
C VAL A 52 4.67 2.25 -5.11
N GLU A 53 5.20 3.46 -4.97
CA GLU A 53 6.50 3.68 -4.32
C GLU A 53 6.49 3.25 -2.84
N LEU A 54 5.42 3.56 -2.11
CA LEU A 54 5.25 3.14 -0.71
C LEU A 54 5.13 1.61 -0.59
N LEU A 55 4.43 0.95 -1.51
CA LEU A 55 4.38 -0.51 -1.58
C LEU A 55 5.78 -1.10 -1.77
N PHE A 56 6.55 -0.61 -2.75
CA PHE A 56 7.92 -1.09 -2.95
C PHE A 56 8.83 -0.78 -1.77
N LYS A 57 8.64 0.35 -1.09
CA LYS A 57 9.35 0.67 0.15
C LYS A 57 9.03 -0.35 1.24
N GLU A 58 7.76 -0.69 1.43
CA GLU A 58 7.33 -1.73 2.37
C GLU A 58 7.99 -3.08 2.06
N CYS A 59 7.93 -3.51 0.78
CA CYS A 59 8.51 -4.78 0.36
C CYS A 59 10.02 -4.86 0.61
N LYS A 60 10.76 -3.81 0.22
CA LYS A 60 12.21 -3.73 0.39
C LYS A 60 12.62 -3.63 1.86
N SER A 61 11.89 -2.86 2.66
CA SER A 61 12.25 -2.64 4.07
C SER A 61 11.89 -3.79 4.99
N TYR A 62 10.73 -4.42 4.79
CA TYR A 62 10.14 -5.30 5.81
C TYR A 62 9.63 -6.65 5.27
N ASN A 63 9.71 -6.89 3.95
CA ASN A 63 9.36 -8.17 3.32
C ASN A 63 10.52 -8.75 2.50
N ASN A 64 11.75 -8.38 2.84
CA ASN A 64 12.99 -8.95 2.31
C ASN A 64 13.23 -8.80 0.78
N LEU A 65 12.55 -7.85 0.11
CA LEU A 65 12.76 -7.63 -1.34
C LEU A 65 14.07 -6.89 -1.67
N ARG A 66 14.81 -6.41 -0.67
CA ARG A 66 16.03 -5.62 -0.90
C ARG A 66 17.19 -6.45 -1.45
N GLY A 67 17.26 -7.73 -1.10
CA GLY A 67 18.32 -8.61 -1.57
C GLY A 67 18.20 -10.01 -0.98
N PHE A 68 18.62 -11.00 -1.77
CA PHE A 68 18.62 -12.40 -1.40
C PHE A 68 20.05 -12.93 -1.44
N GLN A 69 20.44 -13.73 -0.44
CA GLN A 69 21.75 -14.38 -0.42
C GLN A 69 21.72 -15.67 -1.23
N THR A 70 21.51 -15.55 -2.55
CA THR A 70 21.53 -16.69 -3.46
C THR A 70 21.86 -16.23 -4.88
N SER A 71 22.64 -17.02 -5.62
CA SER A 71 22.92 -16.84 -7.05
C SER A 71 21.96 -17.60 -7.96
N ASN A 72 21.08 -18.46 -7.41
CA ASN A 72 20.14 -19.24 -8.19
C ASN A 72 18.95 -18.38 -8.63
N ALA A 73 18.81 -18.16 -9.93
CA ALA A 73 17.76 -17.31 -10.51
C ALA A 73 16.34 -17.78 -10.16
N THR A 74 16.07 -19.09 -10.20
CA THR A 74 14.77 -19.66 -9.81
C THR A 74 14.44 -19.37 -8.35
N LEU A 75 15.43 -19.49 -7.46
CA LEU A 75 15.24 -19.19 -6.05
C LEU A 75 15.02 -17.68 -5.82
N GLN A 76 15.74 -16.82 -6.54
CA GLN A 76 15.52 -15.37 -6.50
C GLN A 76 14.09 -15.03 -6.92
N GLU A 77 13.61 -15.59 -8.03
CA GLU A 77 12.26 -15.36 -8.52
C GLU A 77 11.20 -15.82 -7.51
N ALA A 78 11.36 -17.02 -6.95
CA ALA A 78 10.48 -17.53 -5.90
C ALA A 78 10.43 -16.59 -4.68
N LEU A 79 11.59 -16.07 -4.24
CA LEU A 79 11.65 -15.15 -3.10
C LEU A 79 11.01 -13.78 -3.39
N ILE A 80 11.05 -13.31 -4.64
CA ILE A 80 10.31 -12.11 -5.07
C ILE A 80 8.80 -12.36 -4.91
N TYR A 81 8.27 -13.48 -5.40
CA TYR A 81 6.85 -13.81 -5.25
C TYR A 81 6.47 -13.95 -3.77
N VAL A 82 7.28 -14.64 -2.96
CA VAL A 82 7.04 -14.76 -1.51
C VAL A 82 6.97 -13.39 -0.84
N SER A 83 7.85 -12.45 -1.20
CA SER A 83 7.81 -11.08 -0.67
C SER A 83 6.48 -10.39 -0.96
N LEU A 84 5.98 -10.51 -2.19
CA LEU A 84 4.70 -9.95 -2.60
C LEU A 84 3.52 -10.62 -1.88
N ILE A 85 3.51 -11.96 -1.81
CA ILE A 85 2.46 -12.74 -1.12
C ILE A 85 2.39 -12.35 0.35
N VAL A 86 3.53 -12.29 1.05
CA VAL A 86 3.60 -11.91 2.47
C VAL A 86 3.11 -10.48 2.68
N THR A 87 3.46 -9.56 1.77
CA THR A 87 2.96 -8.17 1.81
C THR A 87 1.44 -8.13 1.70
N THR A 88 0.87 -8.85 0.72
CA THR A 88 -0.57 -8.95 0.51
C THR A 88 -1.28 -9.56 1.71
N LEU A 89 -0.74 -10.66 2.28
CA LEU A 89 -1.30 -11.31 3.45
C LEU A 89 -1.32 -10.38 4.68
N LYS A 90 -0.24 -9.64 4.94
CA LYS A 90 -0.18 -8.66 6.02
C LYS A 90 -1.24 -7.57 5.85
N ARG A 91 -1.41 -7.06 4.63
CA ARG A 91 -2.41 -6.04 4.32
C ARG A 91 -3.83 -6.56 4.42
N PHE A 92 -4.08 -7.80 4.01
CA PHE A 92 -5.36 -8.48 4.22
C PHE A 92 -5.73 -8.56 5.70
N LEU A 93 -4.81 -9.08 6.54
CA LEU A 93 -5.01 -9.14 7.99
C LEU A 93 -5.23 -7.75 8.60
N THR A 94 -4.48 -6.75 8.13
CA THR A 94 -4.68 -5.35 8.52
C THR A 94 -6.11 -4.91 8.25
N GLY A 95 -6.62 -5.11 7.02
CA GLY A 95 -7.99 -4.75 6.65
C GLY A 95 -9.05 -5.46 7.49
N CYS A 96 -8.87 -6.75 7.80
CA CYS A 96 -9.77 -7.47 8.70
C CYS A 96 -9.83 -6.83 10.10
N ILE A 97 -8.66 -6.51 10.68
CA ILE A 97 -8.57 -5.88 12.01
C ILE A 97 -9.18 -4.47 11.97
N GLU A 98 -8.91 -3.66 10.93
CA GLU A 98 -9.50 -2.34 10.76
C GLU A 98 -11.03 -2.40 10.70
N LYS A 99 -11.59 -3.38 9.97
CA LYS A 99 -13.05 -3.60 9.86
C LYS A 99 -13.69 -4.04 11.17
N ILE A 100 -13.07 -4.98 11.88
CA ILE A 100 -13.56 -5.54 13.16
C ILE A 100 -13.53 -4.47 14.26
N PHE A 101 -12.39 -3.77 14.39
CA PHE A 101 -12.14 -2.87 15.52
C PHE A 101 -12.39 -1.39 15.20
N LYS A 102 -12.81 -1.06 13.97
CA LYS A 102 -13.06 0.31 13.51
C LYS A 102 -11.86 1.25 13.76
N THR A 103 -10.66 0.75 13.48
CA THR A 103 -9.41 1.51 13.61
C THR A 103 -8.78 1.70 12.23
N GLU A 104 -8.02 2.77 12.04
CA GLU A 104 -7.15 2.95 10.87
C GLU A 104 -5.71 2.66 11.26
N MET A 105 -5.02 1.82 10.49
CA MET A 105 -3.68 1.34 10.77
C MET A 105 -2.67 1.71 9.68
N SER A 106 -1.41 1.67 10.07
CA SER A 106 -0.26 1.90 9.20
C SER A 106 0.29 0.56 8.71
N THR A 107 0.14 0.27 7.41
CA THR A 107 0.70 -0.96 6.80
C THR A 107 2.21 -1.07 7.03
N MET A 108 2.93 0.06 7.01
CA MET A 108 4.36 0.12 7.32
C MET A 108 4.67 -0.30 8.77
N THR A 109 3.84 0.11 9.73
CA THR A 109 4.04 -0.26 11.14
C THR A 109 3.71 -1.74 11.37
N VAL A 110 2.64 -2.25 10.74
CA VAL A 110 2.31 -3.68 10.74
C VAL A 110 3.49 -4.49 10.19
N ALA A 111 4.02 -4.11 9.02
CA ALA A 111 5.15 -4.78 8.39
C ALA A 111 6.41 -4.70 9.25
N LYS A 112 6.76 -3.53 9.80
CA LYS A 112 7.91 -3.33 10.69
C LYS A 112 7.86 -4.22 11.93
N THR A 113 6.67 -4.43 12.50
CA THR A 113 6.48 -5.16 13.76
C THR A 113 6.19 -6.65 13.56
N THR A 114 6.32 -7.18 12.34
CA THR A 114 6.01 -8.58 12.00
C THR A 114 6.60 -9.60 12.96
N GLY A 115 7.87 -9.42 13.37
CA GLY A 115 8.52 -10.36 14.29
C GLY A 115 7.82 -10.51 15.65
N VAL A 116 7.06 -9.49 16.09
CA VAL A 116 6.38 -9.49 17.39
C VAL A 116 5.06 -10.27 17.32
N TRP A 117 4.24 -9.98 16.33
CA TRP A 117 2.87 -10.52 16.26
C TRP A 117 2.76 -11.82 15.45
N TRP A 118 3.70 -12.09 14.53
CA TRP A 118 3.63 -13.25 13.64
C TRP A 118 4.23 -14.52 14.26
N ILE A 119 5.29 -14.39 15.07
CA ILE A 119 6.03 -15.55 15.59
C ILE A 119 5.16 -16.47 16.46
N GLY A 120 4.25 -15.90 17.25
CA GLY A 120 3.32 -16.66 18.07
C GLY A 120 2.33 -17.46 17.23
N ILE A 121 1.84 -16.88 16.12
CA ILE A 121 0.94 -17.54 15.18
C ILE A 121 1.66 -18.71 14.50
N LEU A 122 2.87 -18.47 13.95
CA LEU A 122 3.68 -19.52 13.34
C LEU A 122 3.96 -20.67 14.31
N THR A 123 4.36 -20.34 15.53
CA THR A 123 4.65 -21.34 16.57
C THR A 123 3.41 -22.19 16.89
N ALA A 124 2.23 -21.56 16.97
CA ALA A 124 0.98 -22.27 17.24
C ALA A 124 0.54 -23.17 16.08
N ILE A 125 0.77 -22.75 14.83
CA ILE A 125 0.54 -23.58 13.63
C ILE A 125 1.44 -24.81 13.65
N ILE A 126 2.74 -24.64 13.87
CA ILE A 126 3.73 -25.73 13.89
C ILE A 126 3.36 -26.77 14.96
N ARG A 127 2.92 -26.31 16.14
CA ARG A 127 2.50 -27.18 17.26
C ARG A 127 1.12 -27.84 17.04
N LYS A 128 0.42 -27.56 15.94
CA LYS A 128 -0.93 -28.05 15.62
C LYS A 128 -1.95 -27.85 16.76
N HIS A 129 -1.78 -26.81 17.56
CA HIS A 129 -2.57 -26.59 18.77
C HIS A 129 -3.65 -25.53 18.53
N ARG A 130 -4.88 -25.97 18.23
CA ARG A 130 -6.00 -25.10 17.81
C ARG A 130 -6.29 -23.97 18.81
N LYS A 131 -6.38 -24.25 20.11
CA LYS A 131 -6.64 -23.23 21.14
C LYS A 131 -5.48 -22.22 21.25
N GLY A 132 -4.25 -22.71 21.11
CA GLY A 132 -3.05 -21.85 21.08
C GLY A 132 -3.01 -20.94 19.87
N LEU A 133 -3.47 -21.42 18.71
CA LEU A 133 -3.56 -20.62 17.49
C LEU A 133 -4.56 -19.49 17.66
N LEU A 134 -5.74 -19.76 18.19
CA LEU A 134 -6.74 -18.72 18.47
C LEU A 134 -6.20 -17.66 19.43
N ASN A 135 -5.54 -18.07 20.51
CA ASN A 135 -4.93 -17.14 21.46
C ASN A 135 -3.82 -16.28 20.80
N ALA A 136 -2.98 -16.90 19.97
CA ALA A 136 -1.92 -16.19 19.26
C ALA A 136 -2.47 -15.17 18.25
N VAL A 137 -3.51 -15.54 17.50
CA VAL A 137 -4.19 -14.63 16.56
C VAL A 137 -4.85 -13.47 17.31
N ASN A 138 -5.59 -13.74 18.40
CA ASN A 138 -6.21 -12.68 19.20
C ASN A 138 -5.15 -11.74 19.80
N GLY A 139 -4.05 -12.29 20.33
CA GLY A 139 -2.92 -11.49 20.84
C GLY A 139 -2.27 -10.62 19.76
N ALA A 140 -2.10 -11.16 18.55
CA ALA A 140 -1.61 -10.40 17.40
C ALA A 140 -2.55 -9.25 17.04
N PHE A 141 -3.87 -9.50 17.02
CA PHE A 141 -4.88 -8.49 16.71
C PHE A 141 -4.88 -7.37 17.73
N ASP A 142 -4.85 -7.71 19.02
CA ASP A 142 -4.77 -6.72 20.10
C ASP A 142 -3.48 -5.90 20.05
N PHE A 143 -2.35 -6.55 19.78
CA PHE A 143 -1.07 -5.87 19.62
C PHE A 143 -1.13 -4.88 18.45
N LEU A 144 -1.58 -5.33 17.28
CA LEU A 144 -1.63 -4.50 16.08
C LEU A 144 -2.59 -3.32 16.24
N ARG A 145 -3.79 -3.54 16.77
CA ARG A 145 -4.75 -2.47 17.03
C ARG A 145 -4.15 -1.36 17.90
N LYS A 146 -3.40 -1.73 18.95
CA LYS A 146 -2.82 -0.76 19.90
C LYS A 146 -1.59 -0.05 19.33
N ASN A 147 -0.73 -0.77 18.59
CA ASN A 147 0.61 -0.28 18.25
C ASN A 147 0.76 0.15 16.78
N ALA A 148 -0.12 -0.30 15.89
CA ALA A 148 -0.09 0.04 14.48
C ALA A 148 -1.17 1.05 14.06
N ALA A 149 -2.00 1.52 14.99
CA ALA A 149 -2.97 2.59 14.74
C ALA A 149 -2.29 3.86 14.22
N ARG A 150 -2.92 4.55 13.27
CA ARG A 150 -2.42 5.82 12.76
C ARG A 150 -2.54 6.90 13.83
N ALA A 151 -1.48 7.69 13.99
CA ALA A 151 -1.46 8.79 14.94
C ALA A 151 -2.43 9.94 14.59
N HIS A 152 -2.67 10.19 13.29
CA HIS A 152 -3.47 11.33 12.82
C HIS A 152 -4.44 10.96 11.67
N PRO A 153 -5.42 10.08 11.90
CA PRO A 153 -6.34 9.59 10.86
C PRO A 153 -7.16 10.72 10.20
N LYS A 154 -7.63 11.70 10.99
CA LYS A 154 -8.39 12.86 10.47
C LYS A 154 -7.59 13.70 9.47
N ARG A 155 -6.27 13.86 9.69
CA ARG A 155 -5.38 14.57 8.75
C ARG A 155 -5.21 13.74 7.48
N ASP A 156 -4.97 12.44 7.63
CA ASP A 156 -4.72 11.53 6.52
C ASP A 156 -5.96 11.36 5.61
N ARG A 157 -7.18 11.50 6.14
CA ARG A 157 -8.42 11.60 5.35
C ARG A 157 -8.56 12.91 4.57
N LYS A 158 -7.90 13.99 4.99
CA LYS A 158 -7.93 15.29 4.28
C LYS A 158 -6.82 15.41 3.24
N THR A 159 -5.61 14.98 3.56
CA THR A 159 -4.42 15.25 2.74
C THR A 159 -3.71 13.99 2.26
N GLY A 160 -4.02 12.83 2.85
CA GLY A 160 -3.42 11.55 2.53
C GLY A 160 -4.24 10.73 1.53
N VAL A 161 -3.98 9.43 1.48
CA VAL A 161 -4.57 8.48 0.52
C VAL A 161 -6.07 8.33 0.70
N PHE A 162 -6.53 8.39 1.94
CA PHE A 162 -7.93 8.21 2.28
C PHE A 162 -8.83 9.36 1.78
N GLN A 163 -8.26 10.49 1.34
CA GLN A 163 -9.02 11.57 0.70
C GLN A 163 -9.70 11.12 -0.61
N TYR A 164 -9.21 10.04 -1.22
CA TYR A 164 -9.70 9.51 -2.50
C TYR A 164 -10.68 8.35 -2.34
N GLY A 165 -11.17 8.08 -1.12
CA GLY A 165 -12.04 6.93 -0.87
C GLY A 165 -11.36 5.58 -1.07
N VAL A 166 -10.02 5.56 -1.14
CA VAL A 166 -9.23 4.33 -1.17
C VAL A 166 -9.20 3.78 0.25
N GLU A 167 -10.30 3.15 0.64
CA GLU A 167 -10.39 2.42 1.90
C GLU A 167 -9.64 1.08 1.78
N PRO A 168 -9.17 0.51 2.89
CA PRO A 168 -8.62 -0.84 2.93
C PRO A 168 -9.69 -1.85 2.45
N ASN A 169 -9.72 -2.13 1.15
CA ASN A 169 -10.74 -2.93 0.53
C ASN A 169 -10.28 -4.39 0.48
N PHE A 170 -10.38 -5.06 1.63
CA PHE A 170 -10.24 -6.51 1.77
C PHE A 170 -11.25 -7.00 2.80
#